data_AF-A0A6N9GP62-F1
#
_entry.id   AF-A0A6N9GP62-F1
#
_cell.length_a   1.000
_cell.length_b   1.000
_cell.length_c   1.000
_cell.angle_alpha   90.00
_cell.angle_beta   90.00
_cell.angle_gamma   90.00
#
_symmetry.space_group_name_H-M   'P 1'
#
loop_
_entity.id
_entity.type
_entity.pdbx_description
1 polymer ?
#
loop_
_entity_poly.entity_id
_entity_poly.type
_entity_poly.pdbx_seq_one_letter_code
_entity_poly.pdbx_strand_id
1 'polypeptide(L)'
;MSLGTHDITPPLVRNSISTKVGDSGETSLLYGGRVSKSNRRVEANGIGDEAVSLLGLARAHCDSGFLHDELLEIQRLMFIANAELTTEISQLDSLRRHFLTIGDVEMFLLEWLL
;
A
#
# COMPACT_ATOMS: atom_id res chain seq x y z
N MET A 1 6.60 -34.88 44.02
CA MET A 1 5.73 -33.74 43.63
C MET A 1 6.61 -32.72 42.95
N SER A 2 6.67 -32.72 41.61
CA SER A 2 7.41 -31.72 40.84
C SER A 2 6.44 -30.61 40.48
N LEU A 3 6.72 -29.38 40.92
CA LEU A 3 5.94 -28.19 40.60
C LEU A 3 6.13 -27.90 39.11
N GLY A 4 5.05 -28.04 38.34
CA GLY A 4 5.02 -27.65 36.93
C GLY A 4 5.24 -26.15 36.81
N THR A 5 6.35 -25.76 36.20
CA THR A 5 6.59 -24.39 35.77
C THR A 5 5.54 -24.05 34.71
N HIS A 6 4.54 -23.27 35.08
CA HIS A 6 3.67 -22.61 34.11
C HIS A 6 4.55 -21.71 33.25
N ASP A 7 4.76 -22.13 32.01
CA ASP A 7 5.44 -21.34 30.98
C ASP A 7 4.60 -20.07 30.73
N ILE A 8 5.09 -18.95 31.26
CA ILE A 8 4.48 -17.62 31.19
C ILE A 8 4.94 -16.84 29.96
N THR A 9 5.48 -17.52 28.93
CA THR A 9 5.78 -16.84 27.67
C THR A 9 4.48 -16.38 27.00
N PRO A 10 4.29 -15.06 26.77
CA PRO A 10 3.14 -14.58 26.03
C PRO A 10 3.18 -15.14 24.60
N PRO A 11 2.02 -15.45 23.98
CA PRO A 11 2.00 -16.02 22.64
C PRO A 11 2.72 -15.08 21.66
N LEU A 12 3.70 -15.62 20.94
CA LEU A 12 4.41 -14.89 19.91
C LEU A 12 3.40 -14.43 18.86
N VAL A 13 3.19 -13.11 18.75
CA VAL A 13 2.43 -12.52 17.65
C VAL A 13 3.19 -12.83 16.36
N ARG A 14 2.75 -13.85 15.62
CA ARG A 14 3.30 -14.16 14.30
C ARG A 14 2.81 -13.11 13.31
N ASN A 15 3.61 -12.07 13.08
CA ASN A 15 3.50 -11.21 11.92
C ASN A 15 4.02 -11.95 10.67
N SER A 16 3.27 -12.95 10.22
CA SER A 16 3.53 -13.62 8.94
C SER A 16 2.99 -12.77 7.80
N ILE A 17 3.80 -12.55 6.77
CA ILE A 17 3.34 -11.94 5.51
C ILE A 17 2.31 -12.86 4.82
N SER A 18 2.45 -14.19 4.96
CA SER A 18 1.45 -15.16 4.50
C SER A 18 0.39 -15.36 5.59
N THR A 19 -0.75 -14.69 5.45
CA THR A 19 -1.87 -14.74 6.40
C THR A 19 -2.93 -15.78 6.05
N LYS A 20 -2.95 -16.26 4.79
CA LYS A 20 -3.96 -17.18 4.21
C LYS A 20 -5.40 -16.63 4.16
N VAL A 21 -5.63 -15.40 4.63
CA VAL A 21 -6.96 -14.78 4.70
C VAL A 21 -7.58 -14.62 3.31
N GLY A 22 -6.76 -14.51 2.26
CA GLY A 22 -7.21 -14.37 0.88
C GLY A 22 -7.33 -15.67 0.07
N ASP A 23 -7.16 -16.84 0.69
CA ASP A 23 -7.12 -18.12 -0.04
C ASP A 23 -8.47 -18.50 -0.66
N SER A 24 -9.58 -17.96 -0.12
CA SER A 24 -10.92 -18.13 -0.68
C SER A 24 -11.22 -17.25 -1.90
N GLY A 25 -10.26 -16.47 -2.39
CA GLY A 25 -10.42 -15.61 -3.57
C GLY A 25 -10.85 -14.17 -3.27
N GLU A 26 -11.02 -13.80 -2.00
CA GLU A 26 -11.35 -12.44 -1.55
C GLU A 26 -10.13 -11.71 -0.97
N THR A 27 -10.14 -10.39 -0.98
CA THR A 27 -9.14 -9.52 -0.35
C THR A 27 -9.81 -8.33 0.33
N SER A 28 -9.11 -7.63 1.22
CA SER A 28 -9.66 -6.45 1.90
C SER A 28 -9.31 -5.17 1.15
N LEU A 29 -10.27 -4.24 1.04
CA LEU A 29 -10.01 -2.85 0.66
C LEU A 29 -9.40 -2.08 1.84
N LEU A 30 -8.67 -1.01 1.56
CA LEU A 30 -8.16 -0.10 2.59
C LEU A 30 -9.32 0.60 3.27
N TYR A 31 -9.36 0.53 4.62
CA TYR A 31 -10.47 0.96 5.48
C TYR A 31 -11.85 0.36 5.16
N GLY A 32 -11.94 -0.58 4.22
CA GLY A 32 -13.19 -1.09 3.68
C GLY A 32 -13.47 -2.54 4.01
N GLY A 33 -14.49 -3.06 3.31
CA GLY A 33 -14.87 -4.47 3.37
C GLY A 33 -13.99 -5.39 2.52
N ARG A 34 -14.39 -6.66 2.47
CA ARG A 34 -13.77 -7.65 1.59
C ARG A 34 -14.45 -7.68 0.23
N VAL A 35 -13.65 -7.83 -0.82
CA VAL A 35 -14.08 -7.92 -2.21
C VAL A 35 -13.33 -9.02 -2.93
N SER A 36 -13.94 -9.55 -3.99
CA SER A 36 -13.28 -10.53 -4.86
C SER A 36 -11.97 -10.00 -5.41
N LYS A 37 -10.96 -10.87 -5.51
CA LYS A 37 -9.69 -10.56 -6.19
C LYS A 37 -9.88 -10.21 -7.67
N SER A 38 -11.00 -10.62 -8.27
CA SER A 38 -11.39 -10.26 -9.64
C SER A 38 -12.20 -8.96 -9.73
N ASN A 39 -12.37 -8.23 -8.61
CA ASN A 39 -13.00 -6.92 -8.64
C ASN A 39 -12.14 -5.93 -9.44
N ARG A 40 -12.77 -5.10 -10.29
CA ARG A 40 -12.06 -4.11 -11.13
C ARG A 40 -11.14 -3.17 -10.34
N ARG A 41 -11.48 -2.81 -9.10
CA ARG A 41 -10.61 -1.98 -8.23
C ARG A 41 -9.35 -2.72 -7.82
N VAL A 42 -9.47 -4.01 -7.49
CA VAL A 42 -8.33 -4.87 -7.11
C VAL A 42 -7.43 -5.10 -8.33
N GLU A 43 -8.02 -5.36 -9.49
CA GLU A 43 -7.29 -5.51 -10.76
C GLU A 43 -6.52 -4.23 -11.12
N ALA A 44 -7.17 -3.07 -11.06
CA ALA A 44 -6.53 -1.79 -11.32
C ALA A 44 -5.38 -1.49 -10.33
N ASN A 45 -5.56 -1.82 -9.05
CA ASN A 45 -4.47 -1.73 -8.08
C ASN A 45 -3.32 -2.70 -8.39
N GLY A 46 -3.62 -3.91 -8.84
CA GLY A 46 -2.61 -4.88 -9.26
C GLY A 46 -1.76 -4.36 -10.43
N ILE A 47 -2.39 -3.72 -11.42
CA ILE A 47 -1.69 -3.04 -12.53
C ILE A 47 -0.80 -1.90 -12.00
N GLY A 48 -1.31 -1.13 -11.03
CA GLY A 48 -0.53 -0.09 -10.35
C GLY A 48 0.72 -0.65 -9.65
N ASP A 49 0.58 -1.75 -8.91
CA ASP A 49 1.70 -2.42 -8.23
C ASP A 49 2.74 -2.97 -9.21
N GLU A 50 2.29 -3.51 -10.35
CA GLU A 50 3.19 -3.94 -11.44
C GLU A 50 3.97 -2.74 -12.01
N ALA A 51 3.29 -1.63 -12.28
CA ALA A 51 3.92 -0.42 -12.78
C ALA A 51 4.96 0.15 -11.79
N VAL A 52 4.63 0.21 -10.49
CA VAL A 52 5.59 0.62 -9.44
C VAL A 52 6.79 -0.30 -9.40
N SER A 53 6.59 -1.61 -9.53
CA SER A 53 7.68 -2.60 -9.56
C SER A 53 8.59 -2.40 -10.77
N LEU A 54 8.03 -2.12 -11.95
CA LEU A 54 8.80 -1.82 -13.16
C LEU A 54 9.58 -0.50 -13.05
N LEU A 55 9.00 0.54 -12.44
CA LEU A 55 9.71 1.79 -12.14
C LEU A 55 10.87 1.56 -11.16
N GLY A 56 10.67 0.71 -10.15
CA GLY A 56 11.70 0.30 -9.21
C GLY A 56 12.86 -0.42 -9.91
N LEU A 57 12.54 -1.33 -10.83
CA LEU A 57 13.54 -2.01 -11.66
C LEU A 57 14.30 -1.01 -12.54
N ALA A 58 13.60 -0.11 -13.25
CA ALA A 58 14.23 0.92 -14.07
C ALA A 58 15.15 1.82 -13.23
N ARG A 59 14.72 2.21 -12.03
CA ARG A 59 15.52 3.02 -11.10
C ARG A 59 16.80 2.31 -10.68
N ALA A 60 16.75 1.01 -10.45
CA ALA A 60 17.93 0.21 -10.09
C ALA A 60 18.99 0.13 -11.20
N HIS A 61 18.61 0.42 -12.45
CA HIS A 61 19.52 0.49 -13.60
C HIS A 61 20.03 1.91 -13.90
N CYS A 62 19.58 2.92 -13.15
CA CYS A 62 20.05 4.29 -13.30
C CYS A 62 21.21 4.58 -12.34
N ASP A 63 22.21 5.33 -12.80
CA ASP A 63 23.16 5.95 -11.89
C ASP A 63 22.44 6.97 -10.99
N SER A 64 23.01 7.25 -9.81
CA SER A 64 22.50 8.30 -8.93
C SER A 64 22.44 9.64 -9.67
N GLY A 65 21.30 10.31 -9.61
CA GLY A 65 21.07 11.59 -10.27
C GLY A 65 19.60 11.81 -10.63
N PHE A 66 19.36 12.82 -11.45
CA PHE A 66 18.01 13.30 -11.77
C PHE A 66 17.01 12.18 -12.12
N LEU A 67 17.35 11.31 -13.08
CA LEU A 67 16.42 10.25 -13.51
C LEU A 67 16.14 9.22 -12.41
N HIS A 68 17.13 8.87 -11.61
CA HIS A 68 16.97 7.96 -10.47
C HIS A 68 15.99 8.54 -9.44
N ASP A 69 16.10 9.84 -9.17
CA ASP A 69 15.27 10.53 -8.18
C ASP A 69 13.84 10.76 -8.71
N GLU A 70 13.69 11.15 -9.98
CA GLU A 70 12.38 11.26 -10.64
C GLU A 70 11.62 9.93 -10.64
N LEU A 71 12.28 8.81 -10.95
CA LEU A 71 11.65 7.49 -10.90
C LEU A 71 11.20 7.13 -9.48
N LEU A 72 11.90 7.61 -8.44
CA LEU A 72 11.48 7.41 -7.06
C LEU A 72 10.26 8.26 -6.72
N GLU A 73 10.22 9.53 -7.14
CA GLU A 73 9.07 10.39 -6.91
C GLU A 73 7.83 9.85 -7.62
N ILE A 74 7.94 9.40 -8.87
CA ILE A 74 6.83 8.76 -9.59
C ILE A 74 6.34 7.50 -8.85
N GLN A 75 7.24 6.67 -8.32
CA GLN A 75 6.85 5.50 -7.50
C GLN A 75 6.04 5.91 -6.26
N ARG A 76 6.45 6.99 -5.56
CA ARG A 76 5.74 7.50 -4.39
C ARG A 76 4.36 8.03 -4.74
N LEU A 77 4.24 8.79 -5.84
CA LEU A 77 2.96 9.28 -6.33
C LEU A 77 2.02 8.14 -6.69
N MET A 78 2.53 7.10 -7.36
CA MET A 78 1.75 5.91 -7.69
C MET A 78 1.28 5.15 -6.44
N PHE A 79 2.08 5.10 -5.37
CA PHE A 79 1.63 4.52 -4.09
C PHE A 79 0.45 5.29 -3.48
N ILE A 80 0.48 6.62 -3.55
CA ILE A 80 -0.63 7.47 -3.08
C ILE A 80 -1.88 7.20 -3.92
N ALA A 81 -1.74 7.16 -5.25
CA ALA A 81 -2.83 6.85 -6.17
C ALA A 81 -3.46 5.47 -5.90
N ASN A 82 -2.63 4.45 -5.69
CA ASN A 82 -3.06 3.09 -5.38
C ASN A 82 -3.79 3.00 -4.03
N ALA A 83 -3.31 3.72 -3.01
CA ALA A 83 -3.97 3.79 -1.71
C ALA A 83 -5.38 4.40 -1.82
N GLU A 84 -5.53 5.47 -2.62
CA GLU A 84 -6.82 6.10 -2.87
C GLU A 84 -7.77 5.16 -3.66
N LEU A 85 -7.26 4.51 -4.71
CA LEU A 85 -8.00 3.56 -5.53
C LEU A 85 -8.52 2.33 -4.75
N THR A 86 -7.73 1.87 -3.78
CA THR A 86 -8.07 0.72 -2.93
C THR A 86 -8.88 1.08 -1.69
N THR A 87 -9.10 2.37 -1.44
CA THR A 87 -9.94 2.83 -0.35
C THR A 87 -11.42 2.71 -0.73
N GLU A 88 -12.23 2.24 0.21
CA GLU A 88 -13.68 2.24 0.04
C GLU A 88 -14.22 3.68 0.03
N ILE A 89 -15.10 4.02 -0.91
CA ILE A 89 -15.48 5.41 -1.18
C ILE A 89 -16.05 6.09 0.07
N SER A 90 -16.83 5.37 0.90
CA SER A 90 -17.37 5.93 2.15
C SER A 90 -16.30 6.24 3.20
N GLN A 91 -15.06 5.79 2.99
CA GLN A 91 -13.92 5.90 3.89
C GLN A 91 -12.83 6.85 3.36
N LEU A 92 -13.07 7.62 2.30
CA LEU A 92 -12.10 8.60 1.80
C LEU A 92 -11.73 9.66 2.85
N ASP A 93 -12.65 10.04 3.74
CA ASP A 93 -12.34 10.91 4.86
C ASP A 93 -11.39 10.25 5.87
N SER A 94 -11.50 8.94 6.05
CA SER A 94 -10.58 8.17 6.89
C SER A 94 -9.18 8.09 6.27
N LEU A 95 -9.09 7.98 4.95
CA LEU A 95 -7.82 8.05 4.21
C LEU A 95 -7.17 9.43 4.39
N ARG A 96 -7.88 10.52 4.09
CA ARG A 96 -7.38 11.90 4.17
C ARG A 96 -6.88 12.32 5.55
N ARG A 97 -7.41 11.71 6.61
CA ARG A 97 -6.94 11.97 7.99
C ARG A 97 -5.55 11.42 8.27
N HIS A 98 -5.11 10.39 7.54
CA HIS A 98 -3.86 9.65 7.83
C HIS A 98 -2.86 9.67 6.69
N PHE A 99 -3.33 9.87 5.46
CA PHE A 99 -2.54 9.79 4.24
C PHE A 99 -2.89 10.93 3.30
N LEU A 100 -1.91 11.32 2.48
CA LEU A 100 -2.13 12.24 1.36
C LEU A 100 -2.96 11.55 0.29
N THR A 101 -3.77 12.33 -0.41
CA THR A 101 -4.45 11.94 -1.66
C THR A 101 -3.77 12.59 -2.86
N ILE A 102 -4.08 12.14 -4.08
CA ILE A 102 -3.50 12.77 -5.28
C ILE A 102 -3.81 14.27 -5.32
N GLY A 103 -5.04 14.66 -4.96
CA GLY A 103 -5.45 16.06 -4.93
C GLY A 103 -4.64 16.93 -3.96
N ASP A 104 -4.20 16.35 -2.83
CA ASP A 104 -3.35 17.07 -1.87
C ASP A 104 -1.95 17.31 -2.44
N VAL A 105 -1.43 16.35 -3.21
CA VAL A 105 -0.11 16.46 -3.83
C VAL A 105 -0.13 17.44 -5.01
N GLU A 106 -1.17 17.40 -5.85
CA GLU A 106 -1.31 18.35 -6.95
C GLU A 106 -1.40 19.79 -6.43
N MET A 107 -2.17 20.01 -5.37
CA MET A 107 -2.28 21.33 -4.73
C MET A 107 -0.92 21.82 -4.19
N PHE A 108 -0.15 20.93 -3.55
CA PHE A 108 1.19 21.26 -3.05
C PHE A 108 2.16 21.64 -4.18
N LEU A 109 2.12 20.91 -5.30
CA LEU A 109 2.96 21.23 -6.47
C LEU A 109 2.58 22.56 -7.10
N LEU A 110 1.29 22.89 -7.16
CA LEU A 110 0.80 24.17 -7.68
C LEU A 110 1.18 25.35 -6.77
N GLU A 111 1.12 25.18 -5.45
CA GLU A 111 1.60 26.19 -4.49
C GLU A 111 3.12 26.43 -4.61
N TRP A 112 3.90 25.39 -4.92
CA TRP A 112 5.34 25.50 -5.09
C TRP A 112 5.78 26.15 -6.41
N LEU A 113 4.88 26.24 -7.39
CA LEU A 113 5.14 26.84 -8.70
C LEU A 113 4.70 28.31 -8.80
N LEU A 114 4.04 28.86 -7.77
CA LEU A 114 3.56 30.25 -7.67
C LEU A 114 4.39 31.07 -6.66
#